data_AF-A0A958P9G9-F1
#
_entry.id   AF-A0A958P9G9-F1
#
_cell.length_a   1.000
_cell.length_b   1.000
_cell.length_c   1.000
_cell.angle_alpha   90.00
_cell.angle_beta   90.00
_cell.angle_gamma   90.00
#
_symmetry.space_group_name_H-M   'P 1'
#
loop_
_entity.id
_entity.type
_entity.pdbx_description
1 polymer ?
#
loop_
_entity_poly.entity_id
_entity_poly.type
_entity_poly.pdbx_seq_one_letter_code
_entity_poly.pdbx_strand_id
1 'polypeptide(L)' 'MAKVKTGKVEVPAEAFEDENVTAHISIRLPMTLLKELRRAALTEQYAGKYQVLIRDVLSDWVAHQKPKRKHG' A
#
# COMPACT_ATOMS: atom_id res chain seq x y z
N MET A 1 6.13 15.51 -21.63
CA MET A 1 5.91 14.54 -20.55
C MET A 1 7.27 14.05 -20.07
N ALA A 2 7.66 14.34 -18.82
CA ALA A 2 8.96 13.93 -18.30
C ALA A 2 9.00 12.40 -18.11
N LYS A 3 10.02 11.73 -18.65
CA LYS A 3 10.27 10.29 -18.45
C LYS A 3 10.62 10.08 -16.97
N VAL A 4 9.69 9.54 -16.20
CA VAL A 4 9.94 9.14 -14.81
C VAL A 4 10.95 7.98 -14.84
N LYS A 5 12.17 8.22 -14.34
CA LYS A 5 13.17 7.17 -14.16
C LYS A 5 12.74 6.30 -12.99
N THR A 6 12.51 5.02 -13.25
CA THR A 6 12.26 4.03 -12.19
C THR A 6 13.58 3.36 -11.84
N GLY A 7 13.94 3.37 -10.56
CA GLY A 7 15.16 2.78 -10.03
C GLY A 7 14.89 2.20 -8.64
N LYS A 8 15.80 1.35 -8.15
CA LYS A 8 15.72 0.81 -6.79
C LYS A 8 16.17 1.93 -5.83
N VAL A 9 15.23 2.51 -5.08
CA VAL A 9 15.53 3.51 -4.05
C VAL A 9 15.51 2.77 -2.72
N GLU A 10 16.67 2.66 -2.08
CA GLU A 10 16.75 2.25 -0.68
C GLU A 10 16.38 3.47 0.17
N VAL A 11 15.20 3.42 0.77
CA VAL A 11 14.75 4.45 1.71
C VAL A 11 15.13 3.98 3.11
N PRO A 12 15.98 4.72 3.84
CA PRO A 12 16.37 4.34 5.19
C PRO A 12 15.16 4.31 6.13
N ALA A 13 15.17 3.40 7.11
CA ALA A 13 14.04 3.21 8.03
C ALA A 13 13.75 4.47 8.86
N GLU A 14 14.79 5.24 9.19
CA GLU A 14 14.67 6.52 9.92
C GLU A 14 13.79 7.54 9.19
N ALA A 15 13.71 7.46 7.84
CA ALA A 15 12.87 8.34 7.04
C ALA A 15 11.36 8.03 7.19
N PHE A 16 10.99 6.97 7.92
CA PHE A 16 9.61 6.62 8.26
C PHE A 16 9.29 6.81 9.76
N GLU A 17 10.23 7.35 10.55
CA GLU A 17 10.01 7.63 11.98
C GLU A 17 9.17 8.87 12.24
N ASP A 18 9.02 9.76 11.25
CA ASP A 18 8.08 10.87 11.30
C ASP A 18 6.67 10.34 11.00
N GLU A 19 5.77 10.47 11.98
CA GLU A 19 4.38 10.00 11.92
C GLU A 19 3.59 10.59 10.74
N ASN A 20 4.09 11.66 10.11
CA ASN A 20 3.47 12.32 8.96
C ASN A 20 4.12 12.00 7.60
N VAL A 21 5.02 11.02 7.52
CA VAL A 21 5.68 10.66 6.26
C VAL A 21 4.66 10.13 5.27
N THR A 22 4.38 10.95 4.25
CA THR A 22 3.52 10.56 3.13
C THR A 22 4.40 9.98 2.02
N ALA A 23 4.47 8.66 1.95
CA ALA A 23 5.19 7.97 0.87
C ALA A 23 4.28 7.75 -0.34
N HIS A 24 4.71 8.22 -1.52
CA HIS A 24 4.03 7.90 -2.78
C HIS A 24 4.66 6.66 -3.42
N ILE A 25 3.90 5.57 -3.48
CA ILE A 25 4.38 4.28 -4.00
C ILE A 25 3.74 4.00 -5.35
N SER A 26 4.58 3.80 -6.37
CA SER A 26 4.13 3.32 -7.69
C SER A 26 4.31 1.81 -7.79
N ILE A 27 3.20 1.08 -7.90
CA ILE A 27 3.19 -0.38 -7.99
C ILE A 27 2.72 -0.80 -9.38
N ARG A 28 3.45 -1.72 -10.02
CA ARG A 28 2.98 -2.39 -11.25
C ARG A 28 2.26 -3.67 -10.88
N LEU A 29 0.99 -3.76 -11.27
CA LEU A 29 0.15 -4.94 -11.05
C LEU A 29 -0.31 -5.53 -12.39
N PRO A 30 -0.57 -6.84 -12.45
CA PRO A 30 -1.23 -7.45 -13.60
C PRO A 30 -2.57 -6.77 -13.89
N MET A 31 -2.90 -6.63 -15.18
CA MET A 31 -4.14 -5.95 -15.58
C MET A 31 -5.41 -6.67 -15.09
N THR A 32 -5.36 -8.00 -14.96
CA THR A 32 -6.43 -8.81 -14.37
C THR A 32 -6.70 -8.40 -12.92
N LEU A 33 -5.65 -8.36 -12.11
CA LEU A 33 -5.73 -7.96 -10.70
C LEU A 33 -6.22 -6.52 -10.55
N LEU A 34 -5.81 -5.59 -11.42
CA LEU A 34 -6.30 -4.21 -11.39
C LEU A 34 -7.82 -4.13 -11.64
N LYS A 35 -8.36 -4.95 -12.55
CA LYS A 35 -9.80 -5.01 -12.81
C LYS A 35 -10.56 -5.57 -11.61
N GLU A 36 -10.03 -6.62 -10.99
CA GLU A 36 -10.61 -7.22 -9.78
C GLU A 36 -10.61 -6.24 -8.60
N LEU A 37 -9.49 -5.54 -8.36
CA LEU A 37 -9.38 -4.51 -7.32
C LEU A 37 -10.39 -3.38 -7.53
N ARG A 38 -10.54 -2.90 -8.77
CA ARG A 38 -11.54 -1.87 -9.10
C ARG A 38 -12.95 -2.36 -8.81
N ARG A 39 -13.27 -3.60 -9.19
CA ARG A 39 -14.58 -4.21 -8.93
C ARG A 39 -14.84 -4.38 -7.42
N ALA A 40 -13.84 -4.87 -6.68
CA ALA A 40 -13.93 -5.06 -5.23
C ALA A 40 -14.11 -3.74 -4.47
N ALA A 41 -13.58 -2.63 -5.01
CA ALA A 41 -13.75 -1.30 -4.43
C ALA A 41 -15.11 -0.64 -4.72
N LEU A 42 -16.00 -1.25 -5.52
CA LEU A 42 -17.35 -0.72 -5.82
C LEU A 42 -18.35 -0.98 -4.67
N THR A 43 -17.92 -0.75 -3.44
CA THR A 43 -18.76 -0.81 -2.25
C THR A 43 -18.89 0.58 -1.64
N GLU A 44 -19.90 0.79 -0.78
CA GLU A 44 -20.06 2.06 -0.06
C GLU A 44 -18.82 2.39 0.81
N GLN A 45 -18.22 1.36 1.41
CA GLN A 45 -17.01 1.49 2.24
C GLN A 45 -15.83 2.12 1.50
N TYR A 46 -15.65 1.76 0.22
CA TYR A 46 -14.49 2.20 -0.57
C TYR A 46 -14.84 3.26 -1.62
N ALA A 47 -16.13 3.48 -1.92
CA ALA A 47 -16.62 4.47 -2.88
C ALA A 47 -15.88 4.43 -4.24
N GLY A 48 -15.53 3.23 -4.72
CA GLY A 48 -14.77 3.02 -5.95
C GLY A 48 -13.27 3.31 -5.86
N LYS A 49 -12.77 3.76 -4.70
CA LYS A 49 -11.36 4.12 -4.48
C LYS A 49 -10.53 2.89 -4.13
N TYR A 50 -10.12 2.14 -5.14
CA TYR A 50 -9.27 0.94 -4.98
C TYR A 50 -7.93 1.22 -4.27
N GLN A 51 -7.44 2.46 -4.27
CA GLN A 51 -6.25 2.87 -3.51
C GLN A 51 -6.44 2.72 -1.99
N VAL A 52 -7.64 3.03 -1.48
CA VAL A 52 -7.99 2.88 -0.06
C VAL A 52 -8.07 1.40 0.28
N LEU A 53 -8.68 0.59 -0.59
CA LEU A 53 -8.70 -0.86 -0.45
C LEU A 53 -7.28 -1.46 -0.39
N ILE A 54 -6.36 -1.03 -1.27
CA ILE A 54 -4.97 -1.49 -1.26
C ILE A 54 -4.30 -1.15 0.09
N ARG A 55 -4.49 0.08 0.59
CA ARG A 55 -3.95 0.50 1.89
C ARG A 55 -4.47 -0.39 3.02
N ASP A 56 -5.75 -0.69 3.04
CA ASP A 56 -6.37 -1.48 4.10
C ASP A 56 -5.89 -2.94 4.05
N VAL A 57 -5.79 -3.54 2.86
CA VAL A 57 -5.21 -4.89 2.68
C VAL A 57 -3.76 -4.95 3.15
N LEU A 58 -2.94 -3.95 2.81
CA LEU A 58 -1.54 -3.90 3.26
C LEU A 58 -1.43 -3.69 4.78
N SER A 59 -2.28 -2.83 5.34
CA SER A 59 -2.34 -2.59 6.79
C SER A 59 -2.72 -3.86 7.54
N ASP A 60 -3.73 -4.58 7.05
CA ASP A 60 -4.19 -5.84 7.62
C ASP A 60 -3.10 -6.92 7.53
N TRP A 61 -2.43 -7.03 6.39
CA TRP A 61 -1.31 -7.96 6.23
C TRP A 61 -0.18 -7.65 7.23
N VAL A 62 0.22 -6.38 7.39
CA VAL A 62 1.24 -5.98 8.38
C VAL A 62 0.79 -6.29 9.80
N ALA A 63 -0.48 -6.07 10.14
CA ALA A 63 -1.01 -6.39 11.46
C ALA A 63 -0.94 -7.90 11.76
N HIS A 64 -1.22 -8.75 10.77
CA HIS A 64 -1.13 -10.21 10.89
C HIS A 64 0.30 -10.75 10.85
N GLN A 65 1.25 -10.02 10.25
CA GLN A 65 2.67 -10.38 10.23
C GLN A 65 3.43 -10.02 11.50
N LYS A 66 2.91 -9.11 12.34
CA LYS A 66 3.53 -8.82 13.63
C LYS A 66 3.45 -10.09 14.49
N PRO A 67 4.57 -10.77 14.82
CA PRO A 67 4.53 -11.85 15.79
C PRO A 67 3.94 -11.25 17.07
N LYS A 68 2.91 -11.91 17.64
CA LYS A 68 2.42 -11.57 18.98
C LYS A 68 3.66 -11.54 19.88
N ARG A 69 4.16 -10.35 20.22
CA ARG A 69 5.23 -10.19 21.20
C ARG A 69 4.70 -10.91 22.44
N LYS A 70 5.28 -12.07 22.77
CA LYS A 70 5.04 -12.71 24.05
C LYS A 70 5.47 -11.67 25.08
N HIS A 71 4.51 -11.08 25.77
CA HIS A 71 4.78 -10.37 27.01
C HIS A 71 5.45 -11.38 27.94
N GLY A 72 6.75 -11.18 28.15
CA GLY A 72 7.48 -11.72 29.28
C GLY A 72 7.58 -10.65 30.35
#